data_AF-A0A2T4WRB0-F1
#
_entry.id   AF-A0A2T4WRB0-F1
#
_cell.length_a   1.000
_cell.length_b   1.000
_cell.length_c   1.000
_cell.angle_alpha   90.00
_cell.angle_beta   90.00
_cell.angle_gamma   90.00
#
_symmetry.space_group_name_H-M   'P 1'
#
loop_
_entity.id
_entity.type
_entity.pdbx_description
1 polymer ?
#
loop_
_entity_poly.entity_id
_entity_poly.type
_entity_poly.pdbx_seq_one_letter_code
_entity_poly.pdbx_strand_id
1 'polypeptide(L)'
;MKLLNFNSKKGLGLLAFLISFNFSYGQNGSATITITHIPGKTMIKGESKWDIPEWQRAETQSSNCFSFLGLSLFVKSEYGGAELKYKLEVTNNAPYTLDISCTKWGFGSGGKTSVRSGSSTSGSGTFKMKDGEQTITFSNLQFVFPKGDQEKYNISPLSAYLACGEDANTALEKAKSRNNSASNDSETGGGDATESGSAENANNNEQDALTNLTQQVMGGGTFSNSPKPKKTTAEIHAEHVAANNARSKSSGSTSKSNSGNSSSTRGKTASGPSQEEMERQRKADEYARAQAKQAEENRQRQEYAQWKNQQNQRNAQIAAATAAGTVSMLAILGKMIYQNMGMVDFDQVYQNKPSLSISTEFGYSFMIQPIYFNSEVFDGVDYKYNTDYDFTWPVNFDFKFKIGYESEYIGAYGFAGGGLGASLIMHSFNIPTYNYGGQVYAGHPNFKALFEYQGGGRDISQNYWLLEEESGSAYSSITYSQVRYGAKFTWGQFTRSHLSMGIIQEGLSGNDDTRIQRIELPESYNMEDRFVTGYFLDYKKDHSFNFFLNIYPNYPFTGEIESSLRNNTDTNYDDGSLYFLVGFHRSLDIFL
;
A
#
# COMPACT_ATOMS: atom_id res chain seq x y z
N MET A 1 -2.66 2.71 -54.17
CA MET A 1 -1.62 3.48 -54.89
C MET A 1 -0.48 3.74 -53.91
N LYS A 2 0.68 3.13 -54.19
CA LYS A 2 2.00 3.20 -53.53
C LYS A 2 2.11 3.19 -52.00
N LEU A 3 2.45 1.99 -51.52
CA LEU A 3 3.19 1.66 -50.29
C LEU A 3 4.40 2.58 -50.07
N LEU A 4 4.60 3.03 -48.83
CA LEU A 4 5.91 3.37 -48.30
C LEU A 4 6.16 2.56 -47.03
N ASN A 5 7.10 1.65 -47.22
CA ASN A 5 7.64 0.68 -46.30
C ASN A 5 8.83 1.35 -45.59
N PHE A 6 8.78 1.53 -44.27
CA PHE A 6 9.95 1.95 -43.49
C PHE A 6 10.32 0.84 -42.52
N ASN A 7 11.32 0.08 -42.95
CA ASN A 7 12.02 -0.90 -42.16
C ASN A 7 13.45 -0.37 -42.00
N SER A 8 13.77 0.24 -40.86
CA SER A 8 15.15 0.57 -40.49
C SER A 8 15.43 0.14 -39.07
N LYS A 9 16.00 -1.06 -38.95
CA LYS A 9 16.85 -1.46 -37.84
C LYS A 9 18.03 -0.48 -37.75
N LYS A 10 18.19 0.16 -36.58
CA LYS A 10 19.43 0.49 -35.85
C LYS A 10 19.23 1.77 -35.04
N GLY A 11 19.21 1.63 -33.72
CA GLY A 11 19.27 2.78 -32.82
C GLY A 11 18.60 2.62 -31.46
N LEU A 12 18.70 1.46 -30.79
CA LEU A 12 18.41 1.38 -29.36
C LEU A 12 19.54 0.62 -28.67
N GLY A 13 20.62 1.34 -28.39
CA GLY A 13 21.67 0.98 -27.45
C GLY A 13 21.73 2.05 -26.37
N LEU A 14 21.92 1.61 -25.13
CA LEU A 14 21.97 2.37 -23.86
C LEU A 14 20.62 2.83 -23.27
N LEU A 15 20.06 1.99 -22.39
CA LEU A 15 20.08 2.28 -20.95
C LEU A 15 19.79 1.00 -20.14
N ALA A 16 20.78 0.11 -20.12
CA ALA A 16 20.88 -0.94 -19.10
C ALA A 16 22.10 -0.59 -18.25
N PHE A 17 21.89 0.02 -17.08
CA PHE A 17 22.66 -0.21 -15.85
C PHE A 17 22.08 0.63 -14.69
N LEU A 18 21.94 -0.04 -13.54
CA LEU A 18 21.51 0.44 -12.21
C LEU A 18 19.99 0.70 -12.11
N ILE A 19 19.19 -0.21 -11.58
CA ILE A 19 19.21 -0.60 -10.16
C ILE A 19 18.80 -2.07 -10.01
N SER A 20 19.77 -2.93 -9.77
CA SER A 20 19.59 -4.13 -8.96
C SER A 20 19.69 -3.67 -7.51
N PHE A 21 18.57 -3.40 -6.84
CA PHE A 21 18.55 -3.24 -5.38
C PHE A 21 17.79 -4.41 -4.78
N ASN A 22 18.54 -5.18 -4.00
CA ASN A 22 18.14 -6.30 -3.18
C ASN A 22 16.82 -6.06 -2.43
N PHE A 23 15.73 -6.70 -2.86
CA PHE A 23 14.58 -6.96 -1.99
C PHE A 23 14.83 -8.27 -1.25
N SER A 24 15.48 -8.19 -0.08
CA SER A 24 15.57 -9.27 0.90
C SER A 24 16.10 -8.71 2.22
N TYR A 25 15.32 -7.92 2.97
CA TYR A 25 15.55 -7.78 4.41
C TYR A 25 14.22 -7.44 5.09
N GLY A 26 13.95 -8.07 6.23
CA GLY A 26 12.90 -7.61 7.14
C GLY A 26 13.07 -6.12 7.41
N GLN A 27 11.99 -5.44 7.80
CA GLN A 27 12.03 -3.99 8.07
C GLN A 27 12.95 -3.71 9.27
N ASN A 28 14.24 -3.62 8.98
CA ASN A 28 15.27 -3.17 9.90
C ASN A 28 15.04 -1.67 10.09
N GLY A 29 14.76 -1.24 11.30
CA GLY A 29 14.64 0.18 11.61
C GLY A 29 15.94 0.90 11.25
N SER A 30 15.80 2.09 10.68
CA SER A 30 16.92 2.98 10.35
C SER A 30 16.81 4.28 11.13
N ALA A 31 17.93 4.86 11.52
CA ALA A 31 18.00 6.23 12.01
C ALA A 31 18.67 7.11 10.96
N THR A 32 18.14 8.31 10.73
CA THR A 32 18.69 9.25 9.74
C THR A 32 18.94 10.60 10.38
N ILE A 33 20.07 11.22 10.04
CA ILE A 33 20.39 12.61 10.40
C ILE A 33 20.48 13.41 9.09
N THR A 34 19.65 14.44 9.00
CA THR A 34 19.71 15.44 7.94
C THR A 34 20.21 16.76 8.52
N ILE A 35 21.19 17.38 7.87
CA ILE A 35 21.72 18.67 8.29
C ILE A 35 20.77 19.77 7.86
N THR A 36 20.22 20.53 8.81
CA THR A 36 19.29 21.63 8.53
C THR A 36 19.99 22.98 8.49
N HIS A 37 20.96 23.20 9.37
CA HIS A 37 21.74 24.42 9.39
C HIS A 37 23.16 24.18 9.92
N ILE A 38 24.13 24.83 9.29
CA ILE A 38 25.54 24.79 9.68
C ILE A 38 25.90 26.18 10.23
N PRO A 39 26.35 26.27 11.49
CA PRO A 39 26.69 27.55 12.10
C PRO A 39 27.86 28.23 11.38
N GLY A 40 27.95 29.56 11.42
CA GLY A 40 29.05 30.32 10.80
C GLY A 40 28.98 30.41 9.27
N LYS A 41 27.84 30.10 8.65
CA LYS A 41 27.60 30.32 7.22
C LYS A 41 27.52 31.80 6.91
N THR A 42 28.41 32.31 6.06
CA THR A 42 28.27 33.66 5.48
C THR A 42 28.24 33.58 3.96
N MET A 43 27.32 34.33 3.35
CA MET A 43 27.22 34.48 1.90
C MET A 43 28.04 35.71 1.50
N ILE A 44 29.16 35.51 0.80
CA ILE A 44 29.98 36.62 0.30
C ILE A 44 30.15 36.43 -1.20
N LYS A 45 29.60 37.36 -1.99
CA LYS A 45 29.68 37.36 -3.47
C LYS A 45 29.18 36.06 -4.13
N GLY A 46 28.11 35.46 -3.60
CA GLY A 46 27.51 34.24 -4.14
C GLY A 46 28.23 32.94 -3.76
N GLU A 47 29.37 33.02 -3.07
CA GLU A 47 30.07 31.86 -2.54
C GLU A 47 29.76 31.68 -1.05
N SER A 48 29.39 30.46 -0.66
CA SER A 48 29.25 30.09 0.76
C SER A 48 30.64 29.96 1.38
N LYS A 49 30.97 30.83 2.33
CA LYS A 49 32.17 30.72 3.15
C LYS A 49 31.82 30.23 4.56
N TRP A 50 32.66 29.35 5.07
CA TRP A 50 32.52 28.71 6.38
C TRP A 50 33.70 29.12 7.25
N ASP A 51 33.44 29.88 8.32
CA ASP A 51 34.45 30.24 9.31
C ASP A 51 34.10 29.59 10.65
N ILE A 52 34.51 28.32 10.81
CA ILE A 52 34.20 27.48 11.96
C ILE A 52 35.52 26.86 12.47
N PRO A 53 36.38 27.64 13.15
CA PRO A 53 37.73 27.21 13.54
C PRO A 53 37.74 26.10 14.61
N GLU A 54 36.64 25.98 15.36
CA GLU A 54 36.44 24.97 16.41
C GLU A 54 35.30 24.01 16.05
N TRP A 55 35.22 22.86 16.71
CA TRP A 55 34.10 21.94 16.52
C TRP A 55 32.81 22.57 17.06
N GLN A 56 31.88 22.88 16.18
CA GLN A 56 30.56 23.38 16.55
C GLN A 56 29.48 22.36 16.21
N ARG A 57 28.45 22.26 17.07
CA ARG A 57 27.33 21.36 16.83
C ARG A 57 26.50 21.91 15.66
N ALA A 58 26.27 21.09 14.65
CA ALA A 58 25.35 21.45 13.57
C ALA A 58 23.91 21.31 14.03
N GLU A 59 23.01 22.15 13.52
CA GLU A 59 21.59 21.91 13.65
C GLU A 59 21.21 20.78 12.70
N THR A 60 20.52 19.79 13.25
CA THR A 60 20.15 18.60 12.52
C THR A 60 18.71 18.24 12.83
N GLN A 61 18.03 17.68 11.83
CA GLN A 61 16.79 16.98 12.01
C GLN A 61 17.12 15.49 12.03
N SER A 62 16.86 14.84 13.16
CA SER A 62 16.98 13.39 13.27
C SER A 62 15.61 12.73 13.12
N SER A 63 15.48 11.82 12.16
CA SER A 63 14.40 10.84 12.16
C SER A 63 14.97 9.56 12.76
N ASN A 64 14.91 9.48 14.08
CA ASN A 64 15.37 8.32 14.84
C ASN A 64 14.20 7.72 15.59
N CYS A 65 13.86 6.47 15.27
CA CYS A 65 12.84 5.73 15.99
C CYS A 65 13.39 4.81 17.09
N PHE A 66 14.69 4.89 17.38
CA PHE A 66 15.33 4.22 18.51
C PHE A 66 15.56 5.22 19.63
N SER A 67 14.70 5.20 20.65
CA SER A 67 14.76 6.12 21.79
C SER A 67 16.06 6.03 22.59
N PHE A 68 16.74 4.88 22.56
CA PHE A 68 18.02 4.66 23.23
C PHE A 68 19.23 5.21 22.46
N LEU A 69 19.07 5.62 21.20
CA LEU A 69 20.19 6.04 20.35
C LEU A 69 20.33 7.57 20.36
N GLY A 70 21.41 8.06 20.95
CA GLY A 70 21.79 9.47 20.89
C GLY A 70 22.60 9.76 19.64
N LEU A 71 22.22 10.79 18.89
CA LEU A 71 22.86 11.16 17.63
C LEU A 71 23.25 12.64 17.64
N SER A 72 24.52 12.94 17.41
CA SER A 72 25.03 14.33 17.36
C SER A 72 26.01 14.52 16.21
N LEU A 73 25.87 15.63 15.49
CA LEU A 73 26.81 16.02 14.44
C LEU A 73 27.53 17.32 14.81
N PHE A 74 28.84 17.31 14.67
CA PHE A 74 29.71 18.47 14.82
C PHE A 74 30.42 18.75 13.51
N VAL A 75 30.71 20.01 13.24
CA VAL A 75 31.36 20.48 12.02
C VAL A 75 32.48 21.45 12.36
N LYS A 76 33.48 21.50 11.49
CA LYS A 76 34.64 22.37 11.57
C LYS A 76 35.12 22.71 10.15
N SER A 77 35.51 23.96 9.89
CA SER A 77 36.17 24.33 8.64
C SER A 77 37.67 24.54 8.87
N GLU A 78 38.47 24.20 7.85
CA GLU A 78 39.84 24.70 7.76
C GLU A 78 39.83 25.88 6.77
N TYR A 79 40.49 26.96 7.16
CA TYR A 79 40.49 28.24 6.43
C TYR A 79 40.82 28.00 4.94
N GLY A 80 39.86 28.29 4.06
CA GLY A 80 40.10 28.41 2.62
C GLY A 80 39.70 27.24 1.68
N GLY A 81 38.67 26.44 1.99
CA GLY A 81 38.26 25.34 1.11
C GLY A 81 36.75 25.10 0.96
N ALA A 82 36.37 24.39 -0.12
CA ALA A 82 35.01 23.94 -0.44
C ALA A 82 34.55 22.69 0.35
N GLU A 83 35.33 22.28 1.35
CA GLU A 83 35.14 21.06 2.14
C GLU A 83 34.95 21.40 3.62
N LEU A 84 33.96 20.76 4.25
CA LEU A 84 33.66 20.91 5.68
C LEU A 84 34.00 19.61 6.40
N LYS A 85 34.84 19.66 7.43
CA LYS A 85 35.10 18.48 8.28
C LYS A 85 33.90 18.27 9.19
N TYR A 86 33.50 17.01 9.37
CA TYR A 86 32.46 16.63 10.31
C TYR A 86 32.95 15.58 11.30
N LYS A 87 32.35 15.57 12.49
CA LYS A 87 32.48 14.56 13.52
C LYS A 87 31.08 14.13 13.94
N LEU A 88 30.76 12.88 13.69
CA LEU A 88 29.52 12.22 14.06
C LEU A 88 29.73 11.49 15.38
N GLU A 89 28.87 11.72 16.35
CA GLU A 89 28.86 11.03 17.63
C GLU A 89 27.57 10.22 17.79
N VAL A 90 27.74 8.96 18.16
CA VAL A 90 26.67 8.01 18.42
C VAL A 90 26.79 7.53 19.86
N THR A 91 25.73 7.75 20.64
CA THR A 91 25.63 7.34 22.04
C THR A 91 24.64 6.18 22.16
N ASN A 92 25.06 5.09 22.79
CA ASN A 92 24.17 3.97 23.08
C ASN A 92 23.71 4.02 24.54
N ASN A 93 22.44 4.36 24.76
CA ASN A 93 21.81 4.36 26.10
C ASN A 93 21.08 3.06 26.43
N ALA A 94 21.14 2.05 25.56
CA ALA A 94 20.57 0.74 25.85
C ALA A 94 21.47 -0.04 26.83
N PRO A 95 20.90 -0.99 27.60
CA PRO A 95 21.66 -1.82 28.56
C PRO A 95 22.61 -2.84 27.89
N TYR A 96 22.52 -3.02 26.57
CA TYR A 96 23.36 -3.95 25.80
C TYR A 96 24.28 -3.22 24.84
N THR A 97 25.39 -3.86 24.47
CA THR A 97 26.25 -3.37 23.39
C THR A 97 25.48 -3.40 22.07
N LEU A 98 25.61 -2.34 21.27
CA LEU A 98 24.91 -2.17 20.01
C LEU A 98 25.90 -2.26 18.84
N ASP A 99 25.66 -3.19 17.93
CA ASP A 99 26.31 -3.21 16.62
C ASP A 99 25.51 -2.36 15.65
N ILE A 100 26.17 -1.40 14.99
CA ILE A 100 25.52 -0.43 14.09
C ILE A 100 26.31 -0.28 12.80
N SER A 101 25.61 -0.22 11.66
CA SER A 101 26.18 0.17 10.36
C SER A 101 25.84 1.62 10.06
N CYS A 102 26.79 2.38 9.53
CA CYS A 102 26.58 3.79 9.15
C CYS A 102 27.11 4.05 7.73
N THR A 103 26.33 4.79 6.93
CA THR A 103 26.71 5.13 5.54
C THR A 103 27.91 6.08 5.46
N LYS A 104 28.26 6.78 6.54
CA LYS A 104 29.33 7.78 6.57
C LYS A 104 30.20 7.69 7.83
N TRP A 105 30.77 6.51 8.05
CA TRP A 105 31.77 6.25 9.10
C TRP A 105 33.19 6.33 8.52
N GLY A 106 34.08 7.15 9.09
CA GLY A 106 35.47 7.29 8.60
C GLY A 106 35.58 7.92 7.21
N PHE A 107 36.59 7.52 6.41
CA PHE A 107 36.93 8.05 5.07
C PHE A 107 35.88 7.77 3.97
N GLY A 108 34.60 8.08 4.22
CA GLY A 108 33.59 8.30 3.19
C GLY A 108 32.90 7.08 2.59
N SER A 109 33.28 5.84 2.93
CA SER A 109 32.69 4.61 2.35
C SER A 109 31.74 3.84 3.27
N GLY A 110 31.45 4.38 4.47
CA GLY A 110 30.61 3.70 5.47
C GLY A 110 31.38 2.64 6.27
N GLY A 111 30.78 2.16 7.35
CA GLY A 111 31.42 1.21 8.25
C GLY A 111 30.49 0.62 9.30
N LYS A 112 30.96 -0.43 9.98
CA LYS A 112 30.32 -1.05 11.14
C LYS A 112 31.11 -0.75 12.39
N THR A 113 30.42 -0.48 13.49
CA THR A 113 31.04 -0.27 14.81
C THR A 113 30.17 -0.85 15.91
N SER A 114 30.78 -1.19 17.04
CA SER A 114 30.10 -1.67 18.24
C SER A 114 30.19 -0.61 19.33
N VAL A 115 29.04 -0.23 19.89
CA VAL A 115 28.94 0.81 20.92
C VAL A 115 28.49 0.16 22.21
N ARG A 116 29.36 0.15 23.22
CA ARG A 116 29.03 -0.42 24.54
C ARG A 116 27.88 0.35 25.19
N SER A 117 27.12 -0.34 26.04
CA SER A 117 26.08 0.28 26.88
C SER A 117 26.64 1.50 27.63
N GLY A 118 25.91 2.62 27.59
CA GLY A 118 26.27 3.88 28.24
C GLY A 118 27.49 4.59 27.65
N SER A 119 27.99 4.16 26.49
CA SER A 119 29.18 4.73 25.85
C SER A 119 28.83 5.49 24.57
N SER A 120 29.65 6.50 24.24
CA SER A 120 29.66 7.15 22.94
C SER A 120 30.82 6.64 22.08
N THR A 121 30.60 6.54 20.77
CA THR A 121 31.67 6.41 19.78
C THR A 121 31.55 7.54 18.76
N SER A 122 32.66 7.92 18.14
CA SER A 122 32.65 8.97 17.12
C SER A 122 33.41 8.57 15.87
N GLY A 123 32.91 9.03 14.73
CA GLY A 123 33.57 8.94 13.42
C GLY A 123 33.71 10.34 12.83
N SER A 124 34.73 10.56 12.02
CA SER A 124 34.93 11.84 11.32
C SER A 124 35.10 11.64 9.82
N GLY A 125 34.80 12.69 9.06
CA GLY A 125 34.94 12.72 7.60
C GLY A 125 34.86 14.14 7.06
N THR A 126 34.71 14.26 5.73
CA THR A 126 34.55 15.55 5.04
C THR A 126 33.28 15.56 4.18
N PHE A 127 32.57 16.68 4.19
CA PHE A 127 31.49 16.97 3.24
C PHE A 127 32.02 17.87 2.12
N LYS A 128 31.69 17.51 0.87
CA LYS A 128 31.85 18.40 -0.29
C LYS A 128 30.56 19.17 -0.44
N MET A 129 30.61 20.49 -0.25
CA MET A 129 29.40 21.32 -0.14
C MET A 129 28.75 21.65 -1.50
N LYS A 130 29.22 21.08 -2.61
CA LYS A 130 28.59 21.21 -3.94
C LYS A 130 27.34 20.34 -4.09
N ASP A 131 27.14 19.36 -3.22
CA ASP A 131 26.10 18.34 -3.36
C ASP A 131 24.97 18.55 -2.33
N GLY A 132 24.07 19.50 -2.53
CA GLY A 132 22.76 19.58 -1.85
C GLY A 132 22.71 19.30 -0.33
N GLU A 133 21.57 18.77 0.14
CA GLU A 133 21.37 18.33 1.52
C GLU A 133 22.17 17.04 1.81
N GLN A 134 22.94 17.02 2.90
CA GLN A 134 23.73 15.86 3.29
C GLN A 134 22.97 15.01 4.30
N THR A 135 22.81 13.72 3.97
CA THR A 135 22.12 12.74 4.81
C THR A 135 23.10 11.67 5.31
N ILE A 136 23.01 11.31 6.60
CA ILE A 136 23.72 10.19 7.22
C ILE A 136 22.68 9.18 7.69
N THR A 137 22.82 7.91 7.28
CA THR A 137 21.88 6.83 7.61
C THR A 137 22.57 5.76 8.43
N PHE A 138 21.91 5.34 9.49
CA PHE A 138 22.27 4.21 10.32
C PHE A 138 21.32 3.05 10.07
N SER A 139 21.87 1.86 9.89
CA SER A 139 21.12 0.65 9.56
C SER A 139 21.74 -0.59 10.20
N ASN A 140 21.04 -1.71 10.11
CA ASN A 140 21.49 -3.01 10.61
C ASN A 140 21.86 -2.97 12.11
N LEU A 141 21.03 -2.32 12.92
CA LEU A 141 21.23 -2.24 14.37
C LEU A 141 20.93 -3.61 15.00
N GLN A 142 21.82 -4.11 15.86
CA GLN A 142 21.64 -5.37 16.61
C GLN A 142 22.19 -5.22 18.03
N PHE A 143 21.50 -5.79 19.02
CA PHE A 143 22.07 -5.94 20.36
C PHE A 143 22.97 -7.16 20.44
N VAL A 144 24.11 -6.99 21.11
CA VAL A 144 24.99 -8.08 21.53
C VAL A 144 24.59 -8.46 22.95
N PHE A 145 23.98 -9.64 23.10
CA PHE A 145 23.56 -10.13 24.41
C PHE A 145 24.80 -10.56 25.22
N PRO A 146 24.84 -10.32 26.55
CA PRO A 146 25.94 -10.79 27.39
C PRO A 146 25.91 -12.31 27.50
N LYS A 147 27.09 -12.95 27.72
CA LYS A 147 27.20 -14.41 27.85
C LYS A 147 26.24 -15.01 28.88
N GLY A 148 26.00 -14.31 29.99
CA GLY A 148 25.05 -14.76 31.01
C GLY A 148 23.62 -14.90 30.50
N ASP A 149 23.15 -13.98 29.65
CA ASP A 149 21.81 -14.08 29.05
C ASP A 149 21.78 -15.13 27.93
N GLN A 150 22.87 -15.25 27.16
CA GLN A 150 23.02 -16.31 26.14
C GLN A 150 22.91 -17.70 26.76
N GLU A 151 23.64 -17.96 27.84
CA GLU A 151 23.64 -19.24 28.53
C GLU A 151 22.32 -19.49 29.28
N LYS A 152 21.79 -18.46 29.96
CA LYS A 152 20.55 -18.57 30.74
C LYS A 152 19.32 -18.85 29.88
N TYR A 153 19.25 -18.26 28.69
CA TYR A 153 18.07 -18.36 27.81
C TYR A 153 18.34 -19.16 26.52
N ASN A 154 19.55 -19.70 26.36
CA ASN A 154 20.02 -20.42 25.17
C ASN A 154 19.78 -19.64 23.86
N ILE A 155 20.11 -18.35 23.86
CA ILE A 155 19.88 -17.42 22.74
C ILE A 155 21.18 -17.08 21.99
N SER A 156 21.05 -16.72 20.70
CA SER A 156 22.17 -16.26 19.86
C SER A 156 22.90 -15.05 20.48
N PRO A 157 24.23 -14.89 20.29
CA PRO A 157 24.98 -13.73 20.76
C PRO A 157 24.50 -12.39 20.23
N LEU A 158 23.89 -12.39 19.05
CA LEU A 158 23.31 -11.21 18.40
C LEU A 158 21.79 -11.33 18.33
N SER A 159 21.10 -10.24 18.60
CA SER A 159 19.67 -10.11 18.32
C SER A 159 19.39 -10.15 16.81
N ALA A 160 18.12 -10.32 16.45
CA ALA A 160 17.67 -9.91 15.12
C ALA A 160 17.97 -8.42 14.90
N TYR A 161 17.98 -8.00 13.64
CA TYR A 161 17.99 -6.57 13.32
C TYR A 161 16.80 -5.89 13.98
N LEU A 162 17.08 -4.78 14.67
CA LEU A 162 16.07 -4.07 15.43
C LEU A 162 15.10 -3.38 14.49
N ALA A 163 13.81 -3.53 14.77
CA ALA A 163 12.75 -2.76 14.12
C ALA A 163 12.56 -1.40 14.80
N CYS A 164 11.90 -0.48 14.10
CA CYS A 164 11.62 0.86 14.58
C CYS A 164 10.86 0.82 15.92
N GLY A 165 11.33 1.55 16.94
CA GLY A 165 10.72 1.56 18.27
C GLY A 165 11.10 0.40 19.19
N GLU A 166 11.83 -0.62 18.71
CA GLU A 166 12.24 -1.74 19.57
C GLU A 166 13.28 -1.32 20.59
N ASP A 167 13.10 -1.77 21.83
CA ASP A 167 14.06 -1.60 22.91
C ASP A 167 14.77 -2.93 23.24
N ALA A 168 15.72 -2.86 24.18
CA ALA A 168 16.52 -4.02 24.59
C ALA A 168 15.67 -5.16 25.19
N ASN A 169 14.59 -4.84 25.90
CA ASN A 169 13.73 -5.84 26.53
C ASN A 169 12.91 -6.56 25.48
N THR A 170 12.33 -5.83 24.53
CA THR A 170 11.56 -6.37 23.40
C THR A 170 12.44 -7.27 22.54
N ALA A 171 13.67 -6.85 22.24
CA ALA A 171 14.63 -7.66 21.49
C ALA A 171 15.02 -8.95 22.23
N LEU A 172 15.20 -8.87 23.55
CA LEU A 172 15.49 -10.03 24.39
C LEU A 172 14.31 -11.01 24.45
N GLU A 173 13.08 -10.53 24.65
CA GLU A 173 11.88 -11.36 24.65
C GLU A 173 11.64 -12.02 23.29
N LYS A 174 11.93 -11.34 22.18
CA LYS A 174 11.92 -11.95 20.84
C LYS A 174 12.99 -13.03 20.67
N ALA A 175 14.17 -12.85 21.26
CA ALA A 175 15.21 -13.86 21.24
C ALA A 175 14.79 -15.11 22.06
N LYS A 176 14.18 -14.90 23.22
CA LYS A 176 13.63 -15.97 24.07
C LYS A 176 12.48 -16.72 23.38
N SER A 177 11.52 -16.01 22.78
CA SER A 177 10.35 -16.62 22.15
C SER A 177 10.69 -17.43 20.90
N ARG A 178 11.70 -17.00 20.12
CA ARG A 178 12.25 -17.80 19.02
C ARG A 178 12.85 -19.12 19.49
N ASN A 179 13.41 -19.15 20.70
CA ASN A 179 13.93 -20.37 21.29
C ASN A 179 12.82 -21.25 21.89
N ASN A 180 11.85 -20.65 22.59
CA ASN A 180 10.70 -21.38 23.14
C ASN A 180 9.79 -21.97 22.05
N SER A 181 9.73 -21.34 20.87
CA SER A 181 9.03 -21.91 19.69
C SER A 181 9.76 -23.13 19.11
N ALA A 182 11.03 -23.35 19.48
CA ALA A 182 11.79 -24.55 19.19
C ALA A 182 11.80 -25.56 20.35
N SER A 183 11.30 -25.21 21.56
CA SER A 183 11.40 -26.05 22.76
C SER A 183 10.11 -26.33 23.52
N ASN A 184 8.96 -25.73 23.21
CA ASN A 184 7.70 -25.92 23.96
C ASN A 184 6.61 -26.67 23.19
N ASP A 185 6.97 -27.86 22.73
CA ASP A 185 6.09 -29.03 22.76
C ASP A 185 6.21 -29.70 24.14
N SER A 186 5.79 -29.02 25.22
CA SER A 186 5.41 -29.66 26.49
C SER A 186 4.99 -28.65 27.57
N GLU A 187 3.82 -28.93 28.16
CA GLU A 187 3.32 -28.50 29.48
C GLU A 187 2.52 -27.18 29.59
N THR A 188 1.21 -27.38 29.74
CA THR A 188 0.19 -26.47 30.28
C THR A 188 0.01 -26.61 31.79
N GLY A 189 -0.39 -25.50 32.43
CA GLY A 189 -1.14 -25.42 33.69
C GLY A 189 -0.52 -24.39 34.64
N GLY A 190 -1.20 -23.40 35.22
CA GLY A 190 -2.60 -23.03 35.40
C GLY A 190 -2.64 -22.15 36.66
N GLY A 191 -3.51 -21.15 36.76
CA GLY A 191 -3.66 -20.40 38.02
C GLY A 191 -4.34 -19.03 37.93
N ASP A 192 -5.64 -19.04 38.25
CA ASP A 192 -6.52 -18.04 38.88
C ASP A 192 -6.32 -16.52 38.75
N ALA A 193 -7.48 -15.88 38.49
CA ALA A 193 -7.73 -14.46 38.64
C ALA A 193 -8.41 -14.17 39.99
N THR A 194 -8.01 -13.09 40.68
CA THR A 194 -8.92 -12.28 41.50
C THR A 194 -8.40 -10.86 41.75
N GLU A 195 -9.24 -9.90 41.32
CA GLU A 195 -9.59 -8.62 41.95
C GLU A 195 -8.64 -7.40 42.08
N SER A 196 -9.13 -6.32 41.44
CA SER A 196 -9.45 -4.99 42.02
C SER A 196 -8.56 -3.77 41.68
N GLY A 197 -9.25 -2.68 41.28
CA GLY A 197 -8.80 -1.28 41.25
C GLY A 197 -7.91 -0.91 40.06
N SER A 198 -8.08 0.20 39.34
CA SER A 198 -8.90 1.40 39.51
C SER A 198 -8.91 2.13 38.17
N ALA A 199 -10.02 2.77 37.83
CA ALA A 199 -10.16 3.63 36.68
C ALA A 199 -9.37 4.93 36.88
N GLU A 200 -8.26 5.13 36.16
CA GLU A 200 -7.65 6.44 35.88
C GLU A 200 -6.49 6.28 34.88
N ASN A 201 -6.78 6.47 33.58
CA ASN A 201 -5.90 6.99 32.50
C ASN A 201 -6.40 6.50 31.13
N ALA A 202 -7.47 7.13 30.64
CA ALA A 202 -8.12 6.76 29.38
C ALA A 202 -7.61 7.53 28.14
N ASN A 203 -6.42 8.15 28.17
CA ASN A 203 -5.96 8.98 27.03
C ASN A 203 -4.59 8.63 26.42
N ASN A 204 -3.91 7.57 26.87
CA ASN A 204 -2.60 7.16 26.32
C ASN A 204 -2.56 5.75 25.71
N ASN A 205 -3.67 5.00 25.73
CA ASN A 205 -3.69 3.59 25.31
C ASN A 205 -4.00 3.35 23.82
N GLU A 206 -4.41 4.36 23.04
CA GLU A 206 -4.68 4.16 21.61
C GLU A 206 -3.39 4.06 20.77
N GLN A 207 -2.28 4.64 21.21
CA GLN A 207 -1.01 4.66 20.47
C GLN A 207 -0.16 3.40 20.71
N ASP A 208 -0.24 2.83 21.91
CA ASP A 208 0.43 1.57 22.26
C ASP A 208 -0.35 0.33 21.78
N ALA A 209 -1.69 0.44 21.68
CA ALA A 209 -2.51 -0.57 21.01
C ALA A 209 -2.22 -0.62 19.50
N LEU A 210 -2.02 0.54 18.84
CA LEU A 210 -1.65 0.64 17.42
C LEU A 210 -0.28 0.01 17.13
N THR A 211 0.68 0.21 18.04
CA THR A 211 2.06 -0.29 17.89
C THR A 211 2.14 -1.82 18.12
N ASN A 212 1.41 -2.35 19.10
CA ASN A 212 1.32 -3.79 19.34
C ASN A 212 0.53 -4.53 18.24
N LEU A 213 -0.51 -3.91 17.65
CA LEU A 213 -1.26 -4.48 16.53
C LEU A 213 -0.44 -4.53 15.23
N THR A 214 0.37 -3.50 14.98
CA THR A 214 1.31 -3.43 13.83
C THR A 214 2.35 -4.56 13.88
N GLN A 215 2.73 -5.00 15.08
CA GLN A 215 3.67 -6.10 15.29
C GLN A 215 3.06 -7.50 15.06
N GLN A 216 1.74 -7.66 15.24
CA GLN A 216 1.04 -8.94 14.98
C GLN A 216 0.74 -9.17 13.49
N VAL A 217 0.59 -8.10 12.72
CA VAL A 217 0.26 -8.13 11.29
C VAL A 217 1.47 -8.43 10.39
N MET A 218 2.65 -7.94 10.76
CA MET A 218 3.87 -8.03 9.92
C MET A 218 4.73 -9.28 10.23
N GLY A 219 4.25 -10.16 11.12
CA GLY A 219 4.90 -11.42 11.53
C GLY A 219 4.64 -12.59 10.59
N GLY A 220 5.04 -12.45 9.32
CA GLY A 220 5.34 -13.52 8.34
C GLY A 220 4.54 -14.83 8.32
N GLY A 221 3.59 -14.91 7.39
CA GLY A 221 3.26 -16.14 6.65
C GLY A 221 3.84 -16.06 5.23
N THR A 222 4.57 -17.08 4.82
CA THR A 222 5.41 -17.16 3.61
C THR A 222 4.58 -17.16 2.30
N PHE A 223 4.81 -16.19 1.39
CA PHE A 223 4.36 -16.32 -0.01
C PHE A 223 5.47 -16.97 -0.85
N SER A 224 5.22 -18.21 -1.29
CA SER A 224 6.09 -18.97 -2.18
C SER A 224 5.69 -18.68 -3.63
N ASN A 225 6.63 -18.13 -4.42
CA ASN A 225 6.47 -17.97 -5.86
C ASN A 225 6.98 -19.21 -6.60
N SER A 226 6.04 -20.08 -6.93
CA SER A 226 5.97 -20.93 -8.13
C SER A 226 4.50 -21.32 -8.24
N PRO A 227 3.87 -21.31 -9.43
CA PRO A 227 2.43 -21.56 -9.56
C PRO A 227 2.15 -23.03 -9.23
N LYS A 228 1.91 -23.27 -7.94
CA LYS A 228 1.11 -24.39 -7.46
C LYS A 228 -0.32 -23.87 -7.36
N PRO A 229 -1.33 -24.72 -7.65
CA PRO A 229 -2.73 -24.32 -7.49
C PRO A 229 -2.92 -23.73 -6.09
N LYS A 230 -3.55 -22.54 -6.01
CA LYS A 230 -3.92 -21.92 -4.74
C LYS A 230 -4.68 -22.97 -3.93
N LYS A 231 -4.25 -23.23 -2.69
CA LYS A 231 -5.00 -24.10 -1.79
C LYS A 231 -6.38 -23.49 -1.60
N THR A 232 -7.42 -24.29 -1.78
CA THR A 232 -8.79 -23.83 -1.63
C THR A 232 -9.11 -23.58 -0.14
N THR A 233 -10.05 -22.69 0.17
CA THR A 233 -10.55 -22.45 1.53
C THR A 233 -10.92 -23.75 2.27
N ALA A 234 -11.39 -24.76 1.54
CA ALA A 234 -11.65 -26.11 2.03
C ALA A 234 -10.39 -26.88 2.46
N GLU A 235 -9.26 -26.74 1.75
CA GLU A 235 -7.97 -27.32 2.15
C GLU A 235 -7.42 -26.64 3.40
N ILE A 236 -7.57 -25.31 3.52
CA ILE A 236 -7.16 -24.56 4.72
C ILE A 236 -8.03 -24.93 5.93
N HIS A 237 -9.34 -25.03 5.74
CA HIS A 237 -10.28 -25.47 6.78
C HIS A 237 -10.03 -26.94 7.18
N ALA A 238 -9.82 -27.84 6.22
CA ALA A 238 -9.51 -29.24 6.48
C ALA A 238 -8.19 -29.39 7.23
N GLU A 239 -7.17 -28.57 6.95
CA GLU A 239 -5.90 -28.55 7.66
C GLU A 239 -6.06 -28.06 9.11
N HIS A 240 -6.89 -27.04 9.34
CA HIS A 240 -7.24 -26.55 10.68
C HIS A 240 -8.05 -27.57 11.50
N VAL A 241 -9.05 -28.22 10.89
CA VAL A 241 -9.86 -29.27 11.51
C VAL A 241 -9.02 -30.52 11.79
N ALA A 242 -8.12 -30.90 10.87
CA ALA A 242 -7.17 -32.00 11.08
C ALA A 242 -6.20 -31.71 12.22
N ALA A 243 -5.67 -30.48 12.32
CA ALA A 243 -4.79 -30.06 13.40
C ALA A 243 -5.49 -30.08 14.77
N ASN A 244 -6.75 -29.64 14.85
CA ASN A 244 -7.55 -29.69 16.08
C ASN A 244 -7.93 -31.12 16.49
N ASN A 245 -8.26 -31.99 15.52
CA ASN A 245 -8.53 -33.41 15.76
C ASN A 245 -7.27 -34.19 16.18
N ALA A 246 -6.09 -33.83 15.68
CA ALA A 246 -4.81 -34.39 16.12
C ALA A 246 -4.48 -33.96 17.56
N ARG A 247 -4.72 -32.69 17.92
CA ARG A 247 -4.56 -32.18 19.30
C ARG A 247 -5.53 -32.82 20.31
N SER A 248 -6.75 -33.16 19.90
CA SER A 248 -7.71 -33.87 20.77
C SER A 248 -7.38 -35.36 20.98
N LYS A 249 -6.60 -35.98 20.07
CA LYS A 249 -6.13 -37.36 20.26
C LYS A 249 -4.87 -37.46 21.12
N SER A 250 -4.08 -36.40 21.27
CA SER A 250 -2.89 -36.39 22.13
C SER A 250 -3.18 -36.06 23.60
N SER A 251 -4.37 -35.52 23.92
CA SER A 251 -4.81 -35.23 25.30
C SER A 251 -5.72 -36.29 25.93
N GLY A 252 -5.95 -37.42 25.24
CA GLY A 252 -6.86 -38.47 25.68
C GLY A 252 -6.36 -39.88 25.39
N SER A 253 -5.24 -40.30 25.98
CA SER A 253 -4.84 -41.73 25.95
C SER A 253 -4.16 -42.21 27.23
N THR A 254 -4.87 -42.12 28.35
CA THR A 254 -4.61 -43.01 29.50
C THR A 254 -5.92 -43.64 29.98
N SER A 255 -6.42 -44.63 29.23
CA SER A 255 -7.43 -45.56 29.74
C SER A 255 -7.05 -47.01 29.39
N LYS A 256 -6.30 -47.58 30.34
CA LYS A 256 -6.21 -48.99 30.75
C LYS A 256 -6.79 -50.04 29.79
N SER A 257 -5.89 -50.75 29.13
CA SER A 257 -6.09 -52.13 28.70
C SER A 257 -6.34 -53.02 29.93
N ASN A 258 -7.56 -53.53 30.09
CA ASN A 258 -7.84 -54.61 31.04
C ASN A 258 -8.05 -55.90 30.24
N SER A 259 -7.02 -56.75 30.21
CA SER A 259 -7.11 -58.08 29.62
C SER A 259 -7.86 -59.01 30.57
N GLY A 260 -9.14 -59.24 30.30
CA GLY A 260 -9.97 -60.23 30.98
C GLY A 260 -10.19 -61.44 30.08
N ASN A 261 -9.45 -62.50 30.33
CA ASN A 261 -9.60 -63.82 29.72
C ASN A 261 -10.93 -64.45 30.18
N SER A 262 -11.85 -64.82 29.29
CA SER A 262 -12.81 -65.90 29.57
C SER A 262 -13.36 -66.54 28.30
N SER A 263 -13.34 -67.87 28.37
CA SER A 263 -13.62 -68.86 27.36
C SER A 263 -15.08 -68.96 26.95
N SER A 264 -15.28 -69.35 25.69
CA SER A 264 -16.55 -69.78 25.09
C SER A 264 -17.28 -70.87 25.86
N THR A 265 -18.61 -70.77 26.02
CA THR A 265 -19.51 -71.92 25.84
C THR A 265 -20.92 -71.49 25.36
N ARG A 266 -21.28 -72.09 24.23
CA ARG A 266 -22.56 -72.22 23.49
C ARG A 266 -23.90 -72.19 24.28
N GLY A 267 -24.92 -71.59 23.63
CA GLY A 267 -26.36 -71.88 23.82
C GLY A 267 -27.26 -70.89 23.05
N LYS A 268 -27.63 -71.18 21.79
CA LYS A 268 -28.96 -71.65 21.31
C LYS A 268 -30.04 -70.54 21.09
N THR A 269 -30.38 -70.33 19.80
CA THR A 269 -31.74 -70.12 19.18
C THR A 269 -32.70 -69.07 19.78
N ALA A 270 -33.55 -68.33 19.05
CA ALA A 270 -33.88 -68.14 17.63
C ALA A 270 -35.02 -67.09 17.58
N SER A 271 -35.02 -66.19 16.60
CA SER A 271 -36.20 -65.64 15.89
C SER A 271 -35.75 -64.43 15.06
N GLY A 272 -35.66 -64.60 13.73
CA GLY A 272 -35.31 -63.51 12.81
C GLY A 272 -36.47 -62.53 12.65
N PRO A 273 -36.21 -61.21 12.57
CA PRO A 273 -37.26 -60.19 12.47
C PRO A 273 -38.02 -60.31 11.15
N SER A 274 -39.30 -59.96 11.17
CA SER A 274 -40.17 -59.93 9.98
C SER A 274 -39.65 -58.92 8.94
N GLN A 275 -39.92 -59.13 7.64
CA GLN A 275 -39.45 -58.23 6.56
C GLN A 275 -39.89 -56.76 6.77
N GLU A 276 -41.06 -56.55 7.39
CA GLU A 276 -41.57 -55.22 7.75
C GLU A 276 -40.79 -54.56 8.89
N GLU A 277 -40.28 -55.32 9.86
CA GLU A 277 -39.39 -54.82 10.91
C GLU A 277 -38.00 -54.46 10.39
N MET A 278 -37.48 -55.22 9.42
CA MET A 278 -36.22 -54.87 8.74
C MET A 278 -36.34 -53.59 7.92
N GLU A 279 -37.45 -53.37 7.21
CA GLU A 279 -37.66 -52.09 6.49
C GLU A 279 -37.88 -50.91 7.43
N ARG A 280 -38.56 -51.13 8.56
CA ARG A 280 -38.77 -50.08 9.58
C ARG A 280 -37.47 -49.73 10.29
N GLN A 281 -36.61 -50.71 10.59
CA GLN A 281 -35.26 -50.49 11.09
C GLN A 281 -34.39 -49.76 10.05
N ARG A 282 -34.44 -50.15 8.77
CA ARG A 282 -33.65 -49.49 7.72
C ARG A 282 -34.05 -48.03 7.51
N LYS A 283 -35.36 -47.72 7.55
CA LYS A 283 -35.85 -46.32 7.50
C LYS A 283 -35.50 -45.52 8.75
N ALA A 284 -35.54 -46.13 9.94
CA ALA A 284 -35.11 -45.49 11.18
C ALA A 284 -33.60 -45.22 11.18
N ASP A 285 -32.80 -46.14 10.68
CA ASP A 285 -31.35 -45.99 10.52
C ASP A 285 -30.99 -44.94 9.45
N GLU A 286 -31.71 -44.90 8.33
CA GLU A 286 -31.56 -43.84 7.30
C GLU A 286 -31.93 -42.46 7.86
N TYR A 287 -33.01 -42.36 8.62
CA TYR A 287 -33.42 -41.11 9.26
C TYR A 287 -32.44 -40.67 10.35
N ALA A 288 -31.92 -41.61 11.16
CA ALA A 288 -30.89 -41.34 12.15
C ALA A 288 -29.56 -40.90 11.50
N ARG A 289 -29.18 -41.50 10.36
CA ARG A 289 -28.02 -41.08 9.57
C ARG A 289 -28.22 -39.70 8.95
N ALA A 290 -29.42 -39.39 8.44
CA ALA A 290 -29.74 -38.07 7.91
C ALA A 290 -29.70 -36.99 9.00
N GLN A 291 -30.27 -37.26 10.18
CA GLN A 291 -30.17 -36.36 11.33
C GLN A 291 -28.74 -36.20 11.84
N ALA A 292 -27.96 -37.30 11.90
CA ALA A 292 -26.56 -37.23 12.30
C ALA A 292 -25.73 -36.41 11.30
N LYS A 293 -25.97 -36.59 9.99
CA LYS A 293 -25.32 -35.80 8.94
C LYS A 293 -25.69 -34.31 9.04
N GLN A 294 -26.96 -33.99 9.26
CA GLN A 294 -27.41 -32.61 9.42
C GLN A 294 -26.87 -31.97 10.71
N ALA A 295 -26.76 -32.72 11.80
CA ALA A 295 -26.15 -32.26 13.05
C ALA A 295 -24.64 -32.03 12.88
N GLU A 296 -23.94 -32.89 12.13
CA GLU A 296 -22.52 -32.72 11.82
C GLU A 296 -22.27 -31.53 10.88
N GLU A 297 -23.08 -31.34 9.84
CA GLU A 297 -23.04 -30.16 8.97
C GLU A 297 -23.32 -28.87 9.76
N ASN A 298 -24.29 -28.89 10.67
CA ASN A 298 -24.57 -27.74 11.54
C ASN A 298 -23.40 -27.45 12.50
N ARG A 299 -22.75 -28.48 13.05
CA ARG A 299 -21.55 -28.31 13.89
C ARG A 299 -20.40 -27.71 13.07
N GLN A 300 -20.15 -28.22 11.87
CA GLN A 300 -19.13 -27.69 10.96
C GLN A 300 -19.41 -26.24 10.59
N ARG A 301 -20.66 -25.87 10.29
CA ARG A 301 -21.06 -24.47 10.03
C ARG A 301 -20.82 -23.57 11.25
N GLN A 302 -21.08 -24.03 12.46
CA GLN A 302 -20.82 -23.26 13.68
C GLN A 302 -19.33 -23.07 13.97
N GLU A 303 -18.53 -24.15 13.85
CA GLU A 303 -17.07 -24.09 14.00
C GLU A 303 -16.44 -23.18 12.93
N TYR A 304 -16.92 -23.28 11.68
CA TYR A 304 -16.51 -22.42 10.58
C TYR A 304 -16.85 -20.95 10.83
N ALA A 305 -18.08 -20.65 11.28
CA ALA A 305 -18.51 -19.28 11.58
C ALA A 305 -17.65 -18.61 12.67
N GLN A 306 -17.24 -19.37 13.70
CA GLN A 306 -16.35 -18.86 14.75
C GLN A 306 -14.95 -18.55 14.22
N TRP A 307 -14.37 -19.46 13.43
CA TRP A 307 -13.07 -19.27 12.81
C TRP A 307 -13.07 -18.09 11.83
N LYS A 308 -14.10 -18.01 10.97
CA LYS A 308 -14.32 -16.92 10.02
C LYS A 308 -14.33 -15.56 10.70
N ASN A 309 -15.09 -15.41 11.79
CA ASN A 309 -15.14 -14.16 12.53
C ASN A 309 -13.78 -13.76 13.10
N GLN A 310 -12.98 -14.72 13.58
CA GLN A 310 -11.63 -14.45 14.06
C GLN A 310 -10.68 -14.02 12.93
N GLN A 311 -10.76 -14.65 11.75
CA GLN A 311 -9.94 -14.26 10.60
C GLN A 311 -10.33 -12.90 10.04
N ASN A 312 -11.63 -12.63 9.87
CA ASN A 312 -12.11 -11.33 9.40
C ASN A 312 -11.69 -10.20 10.35
N GLN A 313 -11.67 -10.45 11.67
CA GLN A 313 -11.13 -9.49 12.63
C GLN A 313 -9.64 -9.23 12.44
N ARG A 314 -8.83 -10.27 12.20
CA ARG A 314 -7.41 -10.11 11.89
C ARG A 314 -7.21 -9.34 10.58
N ASN A 315 -7.92 -9.70 9.53
CA ASN A 315 -7.83 -9.01 8.24
C ASN A 315 -8.24 -7.53 8.35
N ALA A 316 -9.26 -7.21 9.14
CA ALA A 316 -9.64 -5.83 9.42
C ALA A 316 -8.53 -5.05 10.15
N GLN A 317 -7.81 -5.67 11.09
CA GLN A 317 -6.67 -5.07 11.79
C GLN A 317 -5.49 -4.83 10.83
N ILE A 318 -5.20 -5.79 9.96
CA ILE A 318 -4.20 -5.64 8.88
C ILE A 318 -4.59 -4.47 7.98
N ALA A 319 -5.85 -4.41 7.55
CA ALA A 319 -6.35 -3.38 6.65
C ALA A 319 -6.22 -1.99 7.30
N ALA A 320 -6.60 -1.86 8.58
CA ALA A 320 -6.43 -0.62 9.32
C ALA A 320 -4.95 -0.20 9.42
N ALA A 321 -4.04 -1.14 9.69
CA ALA A 321 -2.60 -0.86 9.75
C ALA A 321 -2.04 -0.43 8.39
N THR A 322 -2.42 -1.12 7.31
CA THR A 322 -2.05 -0.75 5.94
C THR A 322 -2.59 0.62 5.56
N ALA A 323 -3.85 0.93 5.88
CA ALA A 323 -4.42 2.26 5.69
C ALA A 323 -3.61 3.35 6.42
N ALA A 324 -3.30 3.14 7.70
CA ALA A 324 -2.52 4.09 8.48
C ALA A 324 -1.11 4.32 7.88
N GLY A 325 -0.44 3.25 7.44
CA GLY A 325 0.84 3.32 6.75
C GLY A 325 0.77 4.10 5.44
N THR A 326 -0.23 3.79 4.60
CA THR A 326 -0.44 4.47 3.32
C THR A 326 -0.74 5.95 3.52
N VAL A 327 -1.63 6.31 4.44
CA VAL A 327 -1.95 7.71 4.78
C VAL A 327 -0.70 8.46 5.25
N SER A 328 0.14 7.83 6.08
CA SER A 328 1.39 8.43 6.56
C SER A 328 2.37 8.70 5.40
N MET A 329 2.52 7.75 4.47
CA MET A 329 3.33 7.93 3.27
C MET A 329 2.80 9.06 2.39
N LEU A 330 1.50 9.09 2.14
CA LEU A 330 0.83 10.15 1.37
C LEU A 330 1.01 11.53 2.02
N ALA A 331 1.01 11.62 3.35
CA ALA A 331 1.23 12.87 4.07
C ALA A 331 2.68 13.39 3.92
N ILE A 332 3.68 12.50 4.00
CA ILE A 332 5.09 12.87 3.81
C ILE A 332 5.34 13.35 2.38
N LEU A 333 4.90 12.58 1.39
CA LEU A 333 5.03 12.93 -0.01
C LEU A 333 4.21 14.19 -0.34
N GLY A 334 3.00 14.32 0.20
CA GLY A 334 2.18 15.52 0.09
C GLY A 334 2.91 16.75 0.62
N LYS A 335 3.56 16.66 1.78
CA LYS A 335 4.41 17.75 2.28
C LYS A 335 5.51 18.10 1.29
N MET A 336 6.22 17.14 0.72
CA MET A 336 7.27 17.41 -0.28
C MET A 336 6.71 18.07 -1.56
N ILE A 337 5.58 17.57 -2.07
CA ILE A 337 4.93 18.08 -3.28
C ILE A 337 4.43 19.50 -3.07
N TYR A 338 3.72 19.77 -1.98
CA TYR A 338 3.02 21.04 -1.76
C TYR A 338 3.84 22.07 -0.98
N GLN A 339 5.05 21.73 -0.51
CA GLN A 339 5.94 22.69 0.13
C GLN A 339 6.35 23.79 -0.86
N ASN A 340 6.34 25.03 -0.37
CA ASN A 340 6.68 26.24 -1.13
C ASN A 340 5.79 26.50 -2.35
N MET A 341 4.58 25.93 -2.38
CA MET A 341 3.59 26.21 -3.40
C MET A 341 3.24 27.70 -3.43
N GLY A 342 3.26 28.32 -4.62
CA GLY A 342 3.01 29.75 -4.80
C GLY A 342 4.22 30.67 -4.64
N MET A 343 5.43 30.14 -4.37
CA MET A 343 6.67 30.92 -4.55
C MET A 343 6.99 30.97 -6.05
N VAL A 344 7.04 32.18 -6.61
CA VAL A 344 7.20 32.40 -8.06
C VAL A 344 8.33 33.38 -8.33
N ASP A 345 9.13 33.08 -9.35
CA ASP A 345 10.08 34.04 -9.93
C ASP A 345 9.32 35.00 -10.85
N PHE A 346 9.46 36.30 -10.65
CA PHE A 346 8.70 37.33 -11.40
C PHE A 346 8.94 37.25 -12.91
N ASP A 347 10.12 36.78 -13.32
CA ASP A 347 10.47 36.64 -14.74
C ASP A 347 9.72 35.49 -15.43
N GLN A 348 9.15 34.56 -14.66
CA GLN A 348 8.45 33.37 -15.17
C GLN A 348 6.93 33.52 -15.19
N VAL A 349 6.41 34.67 -14.75
CA VAL A 349 4.97 34.96 -14.64
C VAL A 349 4.41 35.48 -15.97
N TYR A 350 3.14 35.20 -16.24
CA TYR A 350 2.46 35.72 -17.41
C TYR A 350 2.40 37.27 -17.42
N GLN A 351 2.91 37.90 -18.47
CA GLN A 351 3.06 39.37 -18.58
C GLN A 351 2.03 40.05 -19.50
N ASN A 352 0.82 39.50 -19.62
CA ASN A 352 -0.24 40.04 -20.51
C ASN A 352 0.21 40.23 -21.97
N LYS A 353 1.11 39.36 -22.42
CA LYS A 353 1.60 39.31 -23.80
C LYS A 353 1.56 37.87 -24.28
N PRO A 354 1.38 37.65 -25.59
CA PRO A 354 1.70 36.39 -26.24
C PRO A 354 2.98 35.75 -25.69
N SER A 355 2.87 34.57 -25.10
CA SER A 355 4.02 33.85 -24.54
C SER A 355 3.92 32.37 -24.80
N LEU A 356 5.08 31.73 -24.86
CA LEU A 356 5.16 30.28 -24.83
C LEU A 356 4.94 29.84 -23.38
N SER A 357 4.03 28.90 -23.15
CA SER A 357 3.72 28.35 -21.84
C SER A 357 4.26 26.92 -21.74
N ILE A 358 5.04 26.66 -20.70
CA ILE A 358 5.46 25.32 -20.28
C ILE A 358 4.91 25.11 -18.89
N SER A 359 4.19 24.03 -18.67
CA SER A 359 3.57 23.76 -17.37
C SER A 359 3.74 22.29 -16.97
N THR A 360 3.99 22.06 -15.70
CA THR A 360 4.07 20.73 -15.11
C THR A 360 3.13 20.66 -13.91
N GLU A 361 2.23 19.70 -13.92
CA GLU A 361 1.25 19.45 -12.89
C GLU A 361 1.53 18.07 -12.26
N PHE A 362 1.60 18.00 -10.94
CA PHE A 362 1.78 16.72 -10.25
C PHE A 362 1.16 16.74 -8.85
N GLY A 363 0.59 15.63 -8.43
CA GLY A 363 -0.07 15.54 -7.12
C GLY A 363 -0.96 14.33 -7.00
N TYR A 364 -1.98 14.42 -6.15
CA TYR A 364 -2.86 13.30 -5.84
C TYR A 364 -4.24 13.46 -6.47
N SER A 365 -4.79 12.34 -6.93
CA SER A 365 -6.21 12.21 -7.23
C SER A 365 -6.82 11.00 -6.53
N PHE A 366 -8.09 11.08 -6.21
CA PHE A 366 -8.90 9.99 -5.69
C PHE A 366 -9.95 9.65 -6.73
N MET A 367 -9.98 8.38 -7.13
CA MET A 367 -10.90 7.86 -8.11
C MET A 367 -11.90 6.93 -7.42
N ILE A 368 -13.14 6.94 -7.87
CA ILE A 368 -14.12 5.87 -7.66
C ILE A 368 -14.57 5.45 -9.05
N GLN A 369 -14.38 4.17 -9.38
CA GLN A 369 -14.80 3.61 -10.67
C GLN A 369 -15.59 2.32 -10.46
N PRO A 370 -16.77 2.17 -11.08
CA PRO A 370 -17.52 0.92 -11.05
C PRO A 370 -16.78 -0.18 -11.84
N ILE A 371 -16.72 -1.39 -11.28
CA ILE A 371 -15.96 -2.51 -11.82
C ILE A 371 -16.72 -3.84 -11.65
N TYR A 372 -16.54 -4.78 -12.57
CA TYR A 372 -16.99 -6.17 -12.39
C TYR A 372 -16.04 -6.89 -11.43
N PHE A 373 -16.60 -7.55 -10.42
CA PHE A 373 -15.84 -8.26 -9.40
C PHE A 373 -16.19 -9.75 -9.45
N ASN A 374 -15.19 -10.59 -9.75
CA ASN A 374 -15.35 -12.04 -9.74
C ASN A 374 -15.11 -12.54 -8.32
N SER A 375 -16.16 -13.05 -7.69
CA SER A 375 -16.17 -13.54 -6.31
C SER A 375 -16.33 -15.06 -6.26
N GLU A 376 -15.58 -15.68 -5.36
CA GLU A 376 -15.75 -17.06 -4.93
C GLU A 376 -16.11 -17.04 -3.44
N VAL A 377 -17.33 -17.49 -3.13
CA VAL A 377 -17.88 -17.51 -1.76
C VAL A 377 -17.99 -18.94 -1.26
N PHE A 378 -17.34 -19.25 -0.13
CA PHE A 378 -17.45 -20.55 0.54
C PHE A 378 -18.40 -20.47 1.74
N ASP A 379 -19.41 -21.34 1.82
CA ASP A 379 -20.42 -21.32 2.91
C ASP A 379 -20.17 -22.34 4.03
N GLY A 380 -19.00 -22.99 4.02
CA GLY A 380 -18.64 -24.10 4.90
C GLY A 380 -18.91 -25.49 4.31
N VAL A 381 -19.69 -25.58 3.22
CA VAL A 381 -20.05 -26.86 2.57
C VAL A 381 -19.80 -26.83 1.06
N ASP A 382 -20.10 -25.72 0.38
CA ASP A 382 -19.98 -25.60 -1.07
C ASP A 382 -19.43 -24.23 -1.49
N TYR A 383 -18.96 -24.15 -2.74
CA TYR A 383 -18.48 -22.94 -3.39
C TYR A 383 -19.56 -22.33 -4.29
N LYS A 384 -19.70 -21.01 -4.21
CA LYS A 384 -20.51 -20.23 -5.15
C LYS A 384 -19.61 -19.25 -5.89
N TYR A 385 -19.54 -19.43 -7.20
CA TYR A 385 -18.81 -18.55 -8.12
C TYR A 385 -19.80 -17.55 -8.72
N ASN A 386 -19.59 -16.26 -8.48
CA ASN A 386 -20.45 -15.21 -9.01
C ASN A 386 -19.63 -14.01 -9.49
N THR A 387 -20.07 -13.37 -10.56
CA THR A 387 -19.60 -12.03 -10.92
C THR A 387 -20.62 -11.01 -10.41
N ASP A 388 -20.16 -10.11 -9.53
CA ASP A 388 -20.95 -9.06 -8.89
C ASP A 388 -20.45 -7.66 -9.31
N TYR A 389 -21.22 -6.62 -8.95
CA TYR A 389 -20.87 -5.21 -9.18
C TYR A 389 -20.17 -4.64 -7.94
N ASP A 390 -19.00 -4.02 -8.13
CA ASP A 390 -18.24 -3.38 -7.06
C ASP A 390 -17.65 -2.02 -7.50
N PHE A 391 -16.96 -1.34 -6.60
CA PHE A 391 -16.23 -0.10 -6.87
C PHE A 391 -14.76 -0.25 -6.52
N THR A 392 -13.90 0.18 -7.43
CA THR A 392 -12.50 0.44 -7.12
C THR A 392 -12.32 1.88 -6.65
N TRP A 393 -11.41 2.11 -5.70
CA TRP A 393 -11.19 3.42 -5.10
C TRP A 393 -9.71 3.75 -4.81
N PRO A 394 -8.85 3.80 -5.84
CA PRO A 394 -7.44 4.11 -5.67
C PRO A 394 -7.18 5.61 -5.43
N VAL A 395 -6.15 5.89 -4.63
CA VAL A 395 -5.48 7.19 -4.61
C VAL A 395 -4.33 7.14 -5.61
N ASN A 396 -4.40 7.95 -6.66
CA ASN A 396 -3.39 8.03 -7.71
C ASN A 396 -2.41 9.17 -7.42
N PHE A 397 -1.14 8.93 -7.70
CA PHE A 397 -0.15 9.97 -7.92
C PHE A 397 -0.05 10.24 -9.42
N ASP A 398 -0.41 11.44 -9.82
CA ASP A 398 -0.46 11.85 -11.23
C ASP A 398 0.66 12.84 -11.54
N PHE A 399 1.12 12.79 -12.79
CA PHE A 399 2.03 13.73 -13.41
C PHE A 399 1.48 14.12 -14.79
N LYS A 400 1.50 15.40 -15.12
CA LYS A 400 1.04 15.95 -16.40
C LYS A 400 1.95 17.08 -16.84
N PHE A 401 2.57 16.92 -17.99
CA PHE A 401 3.33 17.95 -18.68
C PHE A 401 2.46 18.63 -19.74
N LYS A 402 2.53 19.95 -19.83
CA LYS A 402 1.82 20.78 -20.82
C LYS A 402 2.82 21.71 -21.50
N ILE A 403 2.66 21.88 -22.81
CA ILE A 403 3.39 22.87 -23.59
C ILE A 403 2.43 23.53 -24.56
N GLY A 404 2.50 24.84 -24.69
CA GLY A 404 1.55 25.57 -25.49
C GLY A 404 1.88 27.03 -25.68
N TYR A 405 0.95 27.72 -26.29
CA TYR A 405 0.99 29.15 -26.51
C TYR A 405 -0.21 29.77 -25.80
N GLU A 406 0.02 30.88 -25.10
CA GLU A 406 -1.02 31.61 -24.39
C GLU A 406 -0.97 33.10 -24.73
N SER A 407 -2.16 33.66 -24.96
CA SER A 407 -2.40 35.09 -25.09
C SER A 407 -3.65 35.46 -24.31
N GLU A 408 -3.94 36.76 -24.24
CA GLU A 408 -5.08 37.27 -23.47
C GLU A 408 -6.43 36.75 -24.01
N TYR A 409 -6.53 36.53 -25.32
CA TYR A 409 -7.77 36.16 -26.01
C TYR A 409 -7.83 34.68 -26.42
N ILE A 410 -6.69 34.11 -26.79
CA ILE A 410 -6.58 32.72 -27.29
C ILE A 410 -5.41 32.00 -26.63
N GLY A 411 -5.58 30.70 -26.38
CA GLY A 411 -4.47 29.83 -26.03
C GLY A 411 -4.70 28.41 -26.52
N ALA A 412 -3.60 27.70 -26.73
CA ALA A 412 -3.59 26.34 -27.21
C ALA A 412 -2.44 25.59 -26.55
N TYR A 413 -2.69 24.41 -26.00
CA TYR A 413 -1.65 23.58 -25.40
C TYR A 413 -1.81 22.11 -25.76
N GLY A 414 -0.69 21.44 -25.97
CA GLY A 414 -0.58 19.99 -25.95
C GLY A 414 -0.18 19.51 -24.56
N PHE A 415 -0.62 18.31 -24.19
CA PHE A 415 -0.26 17.71 -22.92
C PHE A 415 -0.06 16.21 -23.01
N ALA A 416 0.75 15.69 -22.09
CA ALA A 416 0.95 14.27 -21.85
C ALA A 416 1.20 14.04 -20.36
N GLY A 417 0.72 12.93 -19.84
CA GLY A 417 0.80 12.61 -18.43
C GLY A 417 0.70 11.13 -18.17
N GLY A 418 0.98 10.77 -16.93
CA GLY A 418 0.85 9.41 -16.44
C GLY A 418 0.86 9.39 -14.92
N GLY A 419 0.63 8.21 -14.37
CA GLY A 419 0.52 8.05 -12.94
C GLY A 419 0.45 6.60 -12.53
N LEU A 420 0.34 6.43 -11.22
CA LEU A 420 0.17 5.15 -10.55
C LEU A 420 -0.70 5.36 -9.33
N GLY A 421 -1.60 4.42 -9.04
CA GLY A 421 -2.48 4.51 -7.89
C GLY A 421 -2.60 3.23 -7.09
N ALA A 422 -2.91 3.39 -5.81
CA ALA A 422 -3.26 2.31 -4.91
C ALA A 422 -4.32 2.78 -3.90
N SER A 423 -5.23 1.90 -3.51
CA SER A 423 -6.15 2.12 -2.39
C SER A 423 -5.40 2.19 -1.06
N LEU A 424 -6.00 2.81 -0.03
CA LEU A 424 -5.38 2.96 1.29
C LEU A 424 -5.03 1.61 1.94
N ILE A 425 -5.89 0.61 1.78
CA ILE A 425 -5.69 -0.74 2.31
C ILE A 425 -5.00 -1.68 1.30
N MET A 426 -4.45 -1.13 0.21
CA MET A 426 -3.72 -1.87 -0.84
C MET A 426 -4.48 -3.07 -1.43
N HIS A 427 -5.81 -2.96 -1.55
CA HIS A 427 -6.65 -3.94 -2.23
C HIS A 427 -6.91 -3.60 -3.70
N SER A 428 -6.76 -2.34 -4.10
CA SER A 428 -6.90 -1.87 -5.48
C SER A 428 -5.65 -1.12 -5.96
N PHE A 429 -5.30 -1.28 -7.23
CA PHE A 429 -4.20 -0.62 -7.92
C PHE A 429 -4.65 -0.11 -9.28
N ASN A 430 -4.11 1.03 -9.70
CA ASN A 430 -4.35 1.65 -11.00
C ASN A 430 -3.01 1.93 -11.68
N ILE A 431 -2.49 0.93 -12.40
CA ILE A 431 -1.14 0.92 -12.97
C ILE A 431 -1.11 0.08 -14.27
N PRO A 432 -0.67 0.64 -15.41
CA PRO A 432 -0.39 2.06 -15.67
C PRO A 432 -1.66 2.92 -15.85
N THR A 433 -1.55 4.21 -15.54
CA THR A 433 -2.45 5.25 -16.07
C THR A 433 -1.64 6.23 -16.91
N TYR A 434 -2.13 6.54 -18.11
CA TYR A 434 -1.53 7.54 -19.00
C TYR A 434 -2.59 8.36 -19.70
N ASN A 435 -2.24 9.60 -20.04
CA ASN A 435 -3.10 10.48 -20.82
C ASN A 435 -2.28 11.37 -21.75
N TYR A 436 -2.91 11.82 -22.82
CA TYR A 436 -2.35 12.80 -23.75
C TYR A 436 -3.47 13.53 -24.46
N GLY A 437 -3.19 14.71 -24.99
CA GLY A 437 -4.25 15.48 -25.62
C GLY A 437 -3.84 16.90 -25.97
N GLY A 438 -4.84 17.68 -26.33
CA GLY A 438 -4.71 19.09 -26.61
C GLY A 438 -5.93 19.87 -26.17
N GLN A 439 -5.72 21.09 -25.70
CA GLN A 439 -6.77 22.04 -25.39
C GLN A 439 -6.57 23.31 -26.18
N VAL A 440 -7.68 23.90 -26.60
CA VAL A 440 -7.76 25.26 -27.12
C VAL A 440 -8.82 26.03 -26.36
N TYR A 441 -8.58 27.33 -26.16
CA TYR A 441 -9.58 28.23 -25.62
C TYR A 441 -9.49 29.58 -26.31
N ALA A 442 -10.63 30.20 -26.55
CA ALA A 442 -10.71 31.50 -27.22
C ALA A 442 -11.89 32.31 -26.68
N GLY A 443 -11.73 33.63 -26.61
CA GLY A 443 -12.81 34.55 -26.23
C GLY A 443 -12.30 35.84 -25.60
N HIS A 444 -13.09 36.38 -24.68
CA HIS A 444 -12.75 37.58 -23.93
C HIS A 444 -11.70 37.26 -22.85
N PRO A 445 -10.83 38.19 -22.44
CA PRO A 445 -9.82 37.97 -21.39
C PRO A 445 -10.33 37.26 -20.13
N ASN A 446 -11.50 37.67 -19.64
CA ASN A 446 -12.11 37.13 -18.43
C ASN A 446 -13.05 35.94 -18.68
N PHE A 447 -13.44 35.67 -19.92
CA PHE A 447 -14.40 34.64 -20.30
C PHE A 447 -14.06 34.03 -21.66
N LYS A 448 -13.67 32.76 -21.67
CA LYS A 448 -13.23 32.04 -22.86
C LYS A 448 -14.05 30.77 -23.04
N ALA A 449 -14.38 30.45 -24.29
CA ALA A 449 -14.86 29.11 -24.63
C ALA A 449 -13.69 28.14 -24.58
N LEU A 450 -13.93 26.92 -24.10
CA LEU A 450 -12.94 25.87 -23.91
C LEU A 450 -13.29 24.66 -24.78
N PHE A 451 -12.29 24.08 -25.43
CA PHE A 451 -12.39 22.78 -26.09
C PHE A 451 -11.12 21.97 -25.81
N GLU A 452 -11.27 20.74 -25.35
CA GLU A 452 -10.16 19.82 -25.06
C GLU A 452 -10.46 18.44 -25.65
N TYR A 453 -9.44 17.83 -26.26
CA TYR A 453 -9.42 16.42 -26.59
C TYR A 453 -8.39 15.73 -25.72
N GLN A 454 -8.75 14.59 -25.12
CA GLN A 454 -7.84 13.77 -24.33
C GLN A 454 -8.04 12.29 -24.67
N GLY A 455 -6.95 11.59 -24.97
CA GLY A 455 -6.88 10.13 -24.98
C GLY A 455 -6.10 9.61 -23.78
N GLY A 456 -6.30 8.34 -23.43
CA GLY A 456 -5.53 7.70 -22.38
C GLY A 456 -5.88 6.23 -22.17
N GLY A 457 -5.24 5.63 -21.18
CA GLY A 457 -5.51 4.27 -20.72
C GLY A 457 -5.44 4.17 -19.20
N ARG A 458 -6.18 3.20 -18.66
CA ARG A 458 -6.21 2.87 -17.23
C ARG A 458 -6.27 1.35 -17.09
N ASP A 459 -5.34 0.80 -16.33
CA ASP A 459 -5.33 -0.61 -15.95
C ASP A 459 -5.57 -0.71 -14.45
N ILE A 460 -6.73 -1.22 -14.08
CA ILE A 460 -7.16 -1.36 -12.70
C ILE A 460 -7.13 -2.83 -12.34
N SER A 461 -6.51 -3.14 -11.20
CA SER A 461 -6.58 -4.45 -10.58
C SER A 461 -7.05 -4.31 -9.14
N GLN A 462 -7.94 -5.20 -8.73
CA GLN A 462 -8.45 -5.28 -7.37
C GLN A 462 -8.37 -6.73 -6.91
N ASN A 463 -7.84 -6.94 -5.71
CA ASN A 463 -7.85 -8.23 -5.03
C ASN A 463 -8.45 -8.03 -3.66
N TYR A 464 -9.58 -8.69 -3.41
CA TYR A 464 -10.23 -8.62 -2.12
C TYR A 464 -9.65 -9.68 -1.19
N TRP A 465 -9.09 -9.23 -0.07
CA TRP A 465 -8.50 -10.08 0.95
C TRP A 465 -9.08 -9.82 2.34
N LEU A 466 -10.01 -8.87 2.48
CA LEU A 466 -10.56 -8.47 3.78
C LEU A 466 -11.51 -9.52 4.37
N LEU A 467 -12.27 -10.20 3.53
CA LEU A 467 -13.21 -11.25 3.94
C LEU A 467 -12.62 -12.61 3.57
N GLU A 468 -12.45 -13.48 4.57
CA GLU A 468 -11.89 -14.83 4.39
C GLU A 468 -12.79 -15.75 3.55
N GLU A 469 -14.10 -15.46 3.57
CA GLU A 469 -15.12 -16.21 2.83
C GLU A 469 -15.24 -15.79 1.37
N GLU A 470 -14.81 -14.57 1.04
CA GLU A 470 -14.98 -13.98 -0.27
C GLU A 470 -13.60 -13.64 -0.82
N SER A 471 -13.01 -14.61 -1.51
CA SER A 471 -11.87 -14.34 -2.36
C SER A 471 -12.36 -13.89 -3.71
N GLY A 472 -11.84 -12.78 -4.20
CA GLY A 472 -12.20 -12.34 -5.52
C GLY A 472 -11.21 -11.34 -6.07
N SER A 473 -11.25 -11.21 -7.39
CA SER A 473 -10.45 -10.26 -8.11
C SER A 473 -11.29 -9.55 -9.15
N ALA A 474 -10.93 -8.30 -9.38
CA ALA A 474 -11.36 -7.57 -10.56
C ALA A 474 -10.12 -7.13 -11.33
N TYR A 475 -10.20 -7.25 -12.64
CA TYR A 475 -9.23 -6.66 -13.55
C TYR A 475 -9.99 -5.92 -14.63
N SER A 476 -9.53 -4.72 -14.98
CA SER A 476 -10.11 -3.89 -16.01
C SER A 476 -9.00 -3.10 -16.70
N SER A 477 -8.73 -3.41 -17.96
CA SER A 477 -7.90 -2.61 -18.85
C SER A 477 -8.78 -1.86 -19.85
N ILE A 478 -8.75 -0.53 -19.77
CA ILE A 478 -9.54 0.34 -20.65
C ILE A 478 -8.67 1.39 -21.31
N THR A 479 -8.98 1.68 -22.57
CA THR A 479 -8.57 2.91 -23.24
C THR A 479 -9.78 3.84 -23.38
N TYR A 480 -9.54 5.14 -23.26
CA TYR A 480 -10.58 6.14 -23.35
C TYR A 480 -10.17 7.27 -24.27
N SER A 481 -11.17 7.87 -24.92
CA SER A 481 -11.04 9.07 -25.73
C SER A 481 -12.17 10.00 -25.34
N GLN A 482 -11.84 11.18 -24.81
CA GLN A 482 -12.80 12.14 -24.33
C GLN A 482 -12.67 13.49 -25.03
N VAL A 483 -13.82 14.11 -25.26
CA VAL A 483 -13.96 15.49 -25.70
C VAL A 483 -14.58 16.29 -24.57
N ARG A 484 -13.96 17.42 -24.22
CA ARG A 484 -14.48 18.36 -23.22
C ARG A 484 -14.75 19.69 -23.87
N TYR A 485 -15.88 20.28 -23.54
CA TYR A 485 -16.20 21.63 -23.97
C TYR A 485 -16.95 22.38 -22.87
N GLY A 486 -16.68 23.68 -22.77
CA GLY A 486 -17.20 24.47 -21.67
C GLY A 486 -16.72 25.91 -21.68
N ALA A 487 -16.69 26.51 -20.50
CA ALA A 487 -16.26 27.88 -20.29
C ALA A 487 -15.06 27.93 -19.33
N LYS A 488 -14.15 28.87 -19.57
CA LYS A 488 -13.01 29.21 -18.73
C LYS A 488 -13.09 30.67 -18.32
N PHE A 489 -13.26 30.91 -17.03
CA PHE A 489 -13.23 32.21 -16.41
C PHE A 489 -11.82 32.49 -15.89
N THR A 490 -11.30 33.70 -16.13
CA THR A 490 -9.94 34.08 -15.71
C THR A 490 -9.95 35.41 -14.98
N TRP A 491 -9.26 35.49 -13.85
CA TRP A 491 -9.08 36.74 -13.10
C TRP A 491 -7.71 36.80 -12.41
N GLY A 492 -7.28 38.00 -12.02
CA GLY A 492 -5.94 38.26 -11.45
C GLY A 492 -4.97 38.84 -12.49
N GLN A 493 -3.86 39.41 -12.02
CA GLN A 493 -2.86 40.09 -12.88
C GLN A 493 -1.59 39.27 -13.06
N PHE A 494 -0.93 38.89 -11.96
CA PHE A 494 0.34 38.16 -11.98
C PHE A 494 0.13 36.66 -11.81
N THR A 495 -0.36 36.24 -10.64
CA THR A 495 -0.83 34.85 -10.43
C THR A 495 -2.33 34.79 -10.73
N ARG A 496 -2.66 34.31 -11.93
CA ARG A 496 -4.05 34.27 -12.38
C ARG A 496 -4.75 33.05 -11.80
N SER A 497 -6.05 33.21 -11.59
CA SER A 497 -6.95 32.15 -11.20
C SER A 497 -7.86 31.84 -12.38
N HIS A 498 -8.03 30.56 -12.65
CA HIS A 498 -8.81 30.02 -13.75
C HIS A 498 -9.84 29.06 -13.20
N LEU A 499 -11.11 29.32 -13.48
CA LEU A 499 -12.20 28.38 -13.23
C LEU A 499 -12.71 27.89 -14.58
N SER A 500 -12.57 26.59 -14.84
CA SER A 500 -13.10 25.95 -16.04
C SER A 500 -14.19 24.97 -15.64
N MET A 501 -15.29 24.96 -16.38
CA MET A 501 -16.38 24.01 -16.14
C MET A 501 -17.11 23.70 -17.44
N GLY A 502 -17.69 22.51 -17.53
CA GLY A 502 -18.43 22.11 -18.71
C GLY A 502 -18.79 20.63 -18.75
N ILE A 503 -18.94 20.12 -19.97
CA ILE A 503 -19.37 18.76 -20.26
C ILE A 503 -18.19 17.96 -20.80
N ILE A 504 -18.14 16.68 -20.42
CA ILE A 504 -17.24 15.66 -20.94
C ILE A 504 -18.07 14.65 -21.72
N GLN A 505 -17.61 14.25 -22.90
CA GLN A 505 -18.10 13.07 -23.60
C GLN A 505 -16.93 12.09 -23.75
N GLU A 506 -17.04 10.92 -23.13
CA GLU A 506 -15.97 9.91 -23.08
C GLU A 506 -16.40 8.64 -23.81
N GLY A 507 -15.65 8.25 -24.83
CA GLY A 507 -15.74 6.93 -25.45
C GLY A 507 -14.78 5.96 -24.78
N LEU A 508 -15.23 4.73 -24.54
CA LEU A 508 -14.46 3.68 -23.87
C LEU A 508 -14.24 2.49 -24.81
N SER A 509 -13.07 1.86 -24.68
CA SER A 509 -12.75 0.58 -25.32
C SER A 509 -12.06 -0.31 -24.32
N GLY A 510 -12.52 -1.55 -24.19
CA GLY A 510 -11.85 -2.58 -23.40
C GLY A 510 -10.64 -3.09 -24.16
N ASN A 511 -9.58 -3.42 -23.44
CA ASN A 511 -8.46 -4.20 -23.96
C ASN A 511 -8.50 -5.61 -23.36
N ASP A 512 -7.85 -6.56 -24.03
CA ASP A 512 -7.78 -7.97 -23.61
C ASP A 512 -9.18 -8.57 -23.36
N ASP A 513 -9.39 -9.24 -22.23
CA ASP A 513 -10.67 -9.86 -21.85
C ASP A 513 -11.61 -8.90 -21.08
N THR A 514 -11.27 -7.60 -21.04
CA THR A 514 -12.07 -6.59 -20.33
C THR A 514 -13.38 -6.32 -21.08
N ARG A 515 -14.50 -6.60 -20.44
CA ARG A 515 -15.83 -6.25 -20.94
C ARG A 515 -16.26 -4.88 -20.47
N ILE A 516 -17.10 -4.24 -21.27
CA ILE A 516 -17.75 -2.97 -20.94
C ILE A 516 -19.25 -3.18 -21.09
N GLN A 517 -20.01 -2.93 -20.01
CA GLN A 517 -21.45 -3.22 -19.89
C GLN A 517 -22.31 -2.80 -21.09
N ARG A 518 -21.93 -1.75 -21.83
CA ARG A 518 -22.71 -1.16 -22.93
C ARG A 518 -22.27 -1.51 -24.35
N ILE A 519 -21.13 -2.18 -24.53
CA ILE A 519 -20.51 -2.32 -25.87
C ILE A 519 -20.74 -3.73 -26.47
N GLU A 520 -21.19 -4.70 -25.67
CA GLU A 520 -21.60 -6.03 -26.15
C GLU A 520 -23.12 -6.10 -26.40
N LEU A 521 -23.63 -5.37 -27.40
CA LEU A 521 -25.00 -5.52 -27.89
C LEU A 521 -25.02 -5.81 -29.41
N PRO A 522 -25.93 -6.68 -29.89
CA PRO A 522 -26.03 -7.04 -31.30
C PRO A 522 -26.39 -5.83 -32.18
N GLU A 523 -25.95 -5.90 -33.44
CA GLU A 523 -25.89 -4.86 -34.46
C GLU A 523 -27.17 -4.02 -34.68
N SER A 524 -27.49 -3.06 -33.81
CA SER A 524 -28.43 -1.96 -34.11
C SER A 524 -28.51 -0.87 -33.02
N TYR A 525 -27.40 -0.26 -32.60
CA TYR A 525 -27.43 0.89 -31.67
C TYR A 525 -26.79 2.16 -32.26
N ASN A 526 -27.32 3.31 -31.85
CA ASN A 526 -26.92 4.64 -32.31
C ASN A 526 -25.47 4.93 -31.89
N MET A 527 -24.72 5.70 -32.69
CA MET A 527 -23.36 6.13 -32.32
C MET A 527 -23.32 6.92 -31.01
N GLU A 528 -24.44 7.51 -30.59
CA GLU A 528 -24.59 8.27 -29.35
C GLU A 528 -24.45 7.39 -28.09
N ASP A 529 -24.82 6.10 -28.15
CA ASP A 529 -24.75 5.18 -27.00
C ASP A 529 -23.32 4.71 -26.68
N ARG A 530 -22.35 5.06 -27.54
CA ARG A 530 -20.93 4.74 -27.35
C ARG A 530 -20.20 5.72 -26.42
N PHE A 531 -20.85 6.84 -26.07
CA PHE A 531 -20.23 7.90 -25.28
C PHE A 531 -20.90 8.06 -23.92
N VAL A 532 -20.08 8.10 -22.88
CA VAL A 532 -20.50 8.41 -21.52
C VAL A 532 -20.41 9.92 -21.33
N THR A 533 -21.53 10.53 -20.93
CA THR A 533 -21.57 11.97 -20.61
C THR A 533 -21.21 12.20 -19.14
N GLY A 534 -20.29 13.13 -18.90
CA GLY A 534 -19.89 13.58 -17.58
C GLY A 534 -19.76 15.10 -17.51
N TYR A 535 -19.37 15.59 -16.35
CA TYR A 535 -19.18 17.00 -16.06
C TYR A 535 -17.80 17.20 -15.45
N PHE A 536 -17.14 18.29 -15.82
CA PHE A 536 -15.87 18.68 -15.23
C PHE A 536 -15.95 20.05 -14.56
N LEU A 537 -15.14 20.20 -13.52
CA LEU A 537 -14.83 21.47 -12.88
C LEU A 537 -13.34 21.49 -12.55
N ASP A 538 -12.63 22.49 -13.06
CA ASP A 538 -11.21 22.72 -12.81
C ASP A 538 -11.04 24.12 -12.20
N TYR A 539 -10.40 24.20 -11.03
CA TYR A 539 -9.97 25.44 -10.42
C TYR A 539 -8.44 25.46 -10.31
N LYS A 540 -7.81 26.22 -11.21
CA LYS A 540 -6.37 26.38 -11.29
C LYS A 540 -5.94 27.77 -10.83
N LYS A 541 -4.88 27.82 -10.04
CA LYS A 541 -4.14 29.05 -9.73
C LYS A 541 -2.71 28.91 -10.23
N ASP A 542 -2.29 29.82 -11.11
CA ASP A 542 -0.98 29.80 -11.75
C ASP A 542 0.15 29.70 -10.70
N HIS A 543 1.14 28.83 -10.98
CA HIS A 543 2.29 28.52 -10.13
C HIS A 543 1.95 28.00 -8.72
N SER A 544 0.69 27.63 -8.49
CA SER A 544 0.22 27.15 -7.20
C SER A 544 -0.36 25.76 -7.37
N PHE A 545 -1.60 25.65 -7.82
CA PHE A 545 -2.33 24.38 -7.81
C PHE A 545 -3.33 24.29 -8.96
N ASN A 546 -3.77 23.07 -9.22
CA ASN A 546 -4.92 22.72 -10.03
C ASN A 546 -5.79 21.75 -9.24
N PHE A 547 -6.94 22.22 -8.76
CA PHE A 547 -7.99 21.37 -8.22
C PHE A 547 -8.91 20.98 -9.37
N PHE A 548 -9.23 19.70 -9.51
CA PHE A 548 -10.15 19.23 -10.55
C PHE A 548 -11.11 18.19 -10.03
N LEU A 549 -12.24 18.11 -10.70
CA LEU A 549 -13.33 17.22 -10.40
C LEU A 549 -13.99 16.78 -11.71
N ASN A 550 -14.04 15.48 -11.96
CA ASN A 550 -14.81 14.87 -13.03
C ASN A 550 -15.86 13.94 -12.43
N ILE A 551 -17.12 14.10 -12.85
CA ILE A 551 -18.25 13.29 -12.39
C ILE A 551 -18.97 12.72 -13.60
N TYR A 552 -19.21 11.42 -13.59
CA TYR A 552 -20.04 10.75 -14.59
C TYR A 552 -21.14 10.03 -13.83
N PRO A 553 -22.39 10.54 -13.86
CA PRO A 553 -23.50 9.96 -13.11
C PRO A 553 -23.85 8.53 -13.53
N ASN A 554 -23.53 8.16 -14.77
CA ASN A 554 -23.96 6.91 -15.38
C ASN A 554 -22.82 6.25 -16.18
N TYR A 555 -21.72 5.96 -15.49
CA TYR A 555 -20.52 5.33 -16.02
C TYR A 555 -20.68 3.80 -16.10
N PRO A 556 -20.33 3.15 -17.21
CA PRO A 556 -20.53 1.70 -17.36
C PRO A 556 -19.60 0.91 -16.43
N PHE A 557 -20.06 -0.25 -15.98
CA PHE A 557 -19.19 -1.22 -15.34
C PHE A 557 -18.18 -1.78 -16.36
N THR A 558 -16.93 -1.88 -15.94
CA THR A 558 -15.81 -2.41 -16.74
C THR A 558 -15.13 -3.56 -16.01
N GLY A 559 -14.60 -4.54 -16.73
CA GLY A 559 -13.79 -5.61 -16.14
C GLY A 559 -14.02 -6.98 -16.75
N GLU A 560 -13.25 -7.97 -16.30
CA GLU A 560 -13.38 -9.37 -16.68
C GLU A 560 -14.63 -10.01 -16.05
N ILE A 561 -15.36 -10.81 -16.82
CA ILE A 561 -16.52 -11.58 -16.36
C ILE A 561 -16.19 -13.06 -16.51
N GLU A 562 -15.92 -13.74 -15.39
CA GLU A 562 -15.54 -15.16 -15.39
C GLU A 562 -16.71 -16.12 -15.17
N SER A 563 -17.78 -15.65 -14.52
CA SER A 563 -18.95 -16.47 -14.14
C SER A 563 -20.26 -15.85 -14.63
N SER A 564 -21.37 -16.58 -14.46
CA SER A 564 -22.70 -16.02 -14.72
C SER A 564 -22.96 -14.83 -13.80
N LEU A 565 -23.34 -13.68 -14.37
CA LEU A 565 -23.78 -12.49 -13.62
C LEU A 565 -24.94 -12.89 -12.70
N ARG A 566 -24.80 -12.60 -11.40
CA ARG A 566 -25.68 -13.07 -10.32
C ARG A 566 -27.15 -12.68 -10.52
N ASN A 567 -27.44 -11.66 -11.31
CA ASN A 567 -28.78 -11.25 -11.72
C ASN A 567 -28.93 -11.19 -13.26
N ASN A 568 -29.21 -12.31 -13.90
CA ASN A 568 -29.58 -12.36 -15.32
C ASN A 568 -30.92 -11.64 -15.64
N THR A 569 -31.64 -11.20 -14.59
CA THR A 569 -32.90 -10.44 -14.67
C THR A 569 -32.73 -8.92 -14.49
N ASP A 570 -31.56 -8.43 -14.03
CA ASP A 570 -31.19 -7.01 -14.00
C ASP A 570 -30.37 -6.63 -15.25
N THR A 571 -30.74 -7.20 -16.39
CA THR A 571 -30.16 -6.88 -17.71
C THR A 571 -30.68 -5.54 -18.24
N ASN A 572 -30.84 -4.54 -17.36
CA ASN A 572 -31.09 -3.19 -17.81
C ASN A 572 -29.73 -2.58 -18.19
N TYR A 573 -29.36 -2.74 -19.45
CA TYR A 573 -28.11 -2.24 -20.04
C TYR A 573 -27.92 -0.70 -19.91
N ASP A 574 -28.95 0.00 -19.43
CA ASP A 574 -28.96 1.43 -19.13
C ASP A 574 -28.39 1.78 -17.74
N ASP A 575 -28.25 0.81 -16.82
CA ASP A 575 -27.79 1.03 -15.43
C ASP A 575 -26.26 0.99 -15.33
N GLY A 576 -25.62 2.11 -15.66
CA GLY A 576 -24.28 2.41 -15.17
C GLY A 576 -24.32 2.96 -13.75
N SER A 577 -23.16 3.30 -13.21
CA SER A 577 -23.00 3.78 -11.84
C SER A 577 -22.16 5.05 -11.78
N LEU A 578 -22.05 5.64 -10.60
CA LEU A 578 -21.28 6.86 -10.40
C LEU A 578 -19.78 6.57 -10.60
N TYR A 579 -19.16 7.28 -11.54
CA TYR A 579 -17.72 7.49 -11.55
C TYR A 579 -17.42 8.89 -11.02
N PHE A 580 -16.39 8.98 -10.19
CA PHE A 580 -15.93 10.24 -9.61
C PHE A 580 -14.41 10.27 -9.59
N LEU A 581 -13.82 11.34 -10.09
CA LEU A 581 -12.38 11.60 -10.00
C LEU A 581 -12.16 13.02 -9.49
N VAL A 582 -11.61 13.14 -8.29
CA VAL A 582 -11.21 14.43 -7.71
C VAL A 582 -9.71 14.45 -7.55
N GLY A 583 -9.07 15.59 -7.79
CA GLY A 583 -7.64 15.70 -7.53
C GLY A 583 -7.20 17.10 -7.21
N PHE A 584 -6.01 17.16 -6.61
CA PHE A 584 -5.32 18.38 -6.29
C PHE A 584 -3.86 18.21 -6.71
N HIS A 585 -3.46 18.94 -7.75
CA HIS A 585 -2.11 18.91 -8.29
C HIS A 585 -1.41 20.21 -7.97
N ARG A 586 -0.12 20.16 -7.65
CA ARG A 586 0.73 21.34 -7.72
C ARG A 586 0.92 21.72 -9.18
N SER A 587 0.81 23.00 -9.49
CA SER A 587 1.06 23.54 -10.83
C SER A 587 2.36 24.35 -10.82
N LEU A 588 3.28 24.02 -11.72
CA LEU A 588 4.46 24.81 -12.02
C LEU A 588 4.32 25.32 -13.44
N ASP A 589 3.98 26.60 -13.57
CA ASP A 589 3.82 27.26 -14.86
C ASP A 589 5.07 28.08 -15.17
N ILE A 590 5.46 28.18 -16.43
CA ILE A 590 6.59 29.01 -16.90
C ILE A 590 6.13 29.67 -18.20
N PHE A 591 6.21 30.99 -18.23
CA PHE A 591 5.90 31.78 -19.42
C PHE A 591 7.18 32.40 -19.98
N LEU A 592 7.45 32.15 -21.26
CA LEU A 592 8.66 32.58 -21.99
C LEU A 592 8.34 33.61 -23.08
#